data_AF-A0A257VAC3-F1
#
_entry.id   AF-A0A257VAC3-F1
#
_cell.length_a   1.000
_cell.length_b   1.000
_cell.length_c   1.000
_cell.angle_alpha   90.00
_cell.angle_beta   90.00
_cell.angle_gamma   90.00
#
_symmetry.space_group_name_H-M   'P 1'
#
loop_
_entity.id
_entity.type
_entity.pdbx_description
1 polymer ?
#
loop_
_entity_poly.entity_id
_entity_poly.type
_entity_poly.pdbx_seq_one_letter_code
_entity_poly.pdbx_strand_id
1 'polypeptide(L)'
;MRESTGQDALHGRELGVRDLALTQILFIVGLTWIGVAGKLGPSHVVFWLLALVLFYLPSAAVVMYLNRLMPLEGGLYQWAKLGFNQTVGFMLAWNLWLYVIVFTSEIG
;
A
#
# COMPACT_ATOMS: atom_id res chain seq x y z
N MET A 1 2.28 5.81 46.74
CA MET A 1 3.45 6.45 46.10
C MET A 1 3.67 5.68 44.81
N ARG A 2 3.06 6.17 43.70
CA ARG A 2 3.71 6.52 42.41
C ARG A 2 4.42 5.32 41.77
N GLU A 3 4.20 4.86 40.56
CA GLU A 3 3.61 5.39 39.32
C GLU A 3 3.73 4.19 38.35
N SER A 4 2.66 3.66 37.75
CA SER A 4 2.85 2.76 36.58
C SER A 4 1.66 2.67 35.61
N THR A 5 0.60 3.48 35.78
CA THR A 5 -0.52 3.59 34.83
C THR A 5 -0.16 4.35 33.53
N GLY A 6 1.11 4.34 33.13
CA GLY A 6 1.64 5.14 32.01
C GLY A 6 2.32 4.35 30.89
N GLN A 7 2.35 3.01 30.95
CA GLN A 7 3.03 2.18 29.93
C GLN A 7 2.13 1.30 29.07
N ASP A 8 0.82 1.24 29.36
CA ASP A 8 -0.15 0.48 28.54
C ASP A 8 -0.70 1.27 27.33
N ALA A 9 -0.29 2.53 27.15
CA ALA A 9 -0.84 3.42 26.11
C ALA A 9 -0.05 3.43 24.78
N LEU A 10 1.05 2.66 24.65
CA LEU A 10 1.96 2.74 23.50
C LEU A 10 1.96 1.51 22.57
N HIS A 11 1.25 0.42 22.91
CA HIS A 11 1.16 -0.77 22.05
C HIS A 11 -0.29 -1.12 21.75
N GLY A 12 -0.64 -1.18 20.46
CA GLY A 12 -1.85 -1.86 19.99
C GLY A 12 -3.01 -0.97 19.56
N ARG A 13 -2.77 0.07 18.74
CA ARG A 13 -3.82 0.46 17.79
C ARG A 13 -3.61 -0.32 16.52
N GLU A 14 -4.20 -1.51 16.45
CA GLU A 14 -4.42 -2.16 15.16
C GLU A 14 -5.12 -1.14 14.26
N LEU A 15 -4.50 -0.82 13.13
CA LEU A 15 -5.11 0.02 12.11
C LEU A 15 -6.39 -0.71 11.66
N GLY A 16 -7.55 -0.18 12.04
CA GLY A 16 -8.82 -0.73 11.62
C GLY A 16 -8.96 -0.64 10.10
N VAL A 17 -9.77 -1.52 9.51
CA VAL A 17 -10.03 -1.55 8.05
C VAL A 17 -10.41 -0.16 7.50
N ARG A 18 -11.12 0.64 8.31
CA ARG A 18 -11.47 2.02 7.98
C ARG A 18 -10.24 2.92 7.81
N ASP A 19 -9.26 2.81 8.69
CA ASP A 19 -8.05 3.65 8.66
C ASP A 19 -7.14 3.26 7.49
N LEU A 20 -7.03 1.97 7.22
CA LEU A 20 -6.39 1.44 6.00
C LEU A 20 -7.08 1.96 4.73
N ALA A 21 -8.40 1.94 4.68
CA ALA A 21 -9.17 2.44 3.53
C ALA A 21 -8.98 3.95 3.34
N LEU A 22 -9.02 4.73 4.42
CA LEU A 22 -8.78 6.18 4.37
C LEU A 22 -7.35 6.50 3.90
N THR A 23 -6.37 5.73 4.38
CA THR A 23 -4.98 5.84 3.94
C THR A 23 -4.85 5.53 2.45
N GLN A 24 -5.51 4.48 1.97
CA GLN A 24 -5.54 4.16 0.54
C GLN A 24 -6.18 5.25 -0.31
N ILE A 25 -7.29 5.85 0.15
CA ILE A 25 -7.91 6.99 -0.53
C ILE A 25 -6.93 8.17 -0.57
N LEU A 26 -6.26 8.47 0.54
CA LEU A 26 -5.25 9.54 0.60
C LEU A 26 -4.10 9.32 -0.39
N PHE A 27 -3.62 8.07 -0.53
CA PHE A 27 -2.56 7.72 -1.48
C PHE A 27 -3.03 7.74 -2.95
N ILE A 28 -4.29 7.38 -3.22
CA ILE A 28 -4.83 7.33 -4.59
C ILE A 28 -5.24 8.71 -5.10
N VAL A 29 -5.78 9.57 -4.24
CA VAL A 29 -6.29 10.89 -4.60
C VAL A 29 -5.12 11.89 -4.70
N GLY A 30 -4.44 11.87 -5.84
CA GLY A 30 -3.42 12.87 -6.20
C GLY A 30 -3.99 13.94 -7.13
N LEU A 31 -3.86 15.22 -6.76
CA LEU A 31 -4.25 16.38 -7.58
C LEU A 31 -3.60 16.35 -8.98
N THR A 32 -2.40 15.76 -9.07
CA THR A 32 -1.56 15.69 -10.27
C THR A 32 -2.19 14.90 -11.42
N TRP A 33 -3.02 13.89 -11.13
CA TRP A 33 -3.52 12.95 -12.15
C TRP A 33 -5.01 13.11 -12.46
N ILE A 34 -5.78 13.79 -11.59
CA ILE A 34 -7.21 14.05 -11.80
C ILE A 34 -7.43 14.93 -13.05
N GLY A 35 -6.57 15.93 -13.27
CA GLY A 35 -6.63 16.78 -14.46
C GLY A 35 -6.29 16.05 -15.77
N VAL A 36 -5.41 15.04 -15.71
CA VAL A 36 -5.08 14.18 -16.86
C VAL A 36 -6.22 13.19 -17.14
N ALA A 37 -6.80 12.60 -16.08
CA ALA A 37 -7.95 11.71 -16.20
C ALA A 37 -9.18 12.42 -16.80
N GLY A 38 -9.42 13.67 -16.43
CA GLY A 38 -10.52 14.49 -16.99
C GLY A 38 -10.39 14.77 -18.50
N LYS A 39 -9.17 14.76 -19.05
CA LYS A 39 -8.93 14.98 -20.50
C LYS A 39 -9.31 13.76 -21.35
N LEU A 40 -9.45 12.58 -20.78
CA LEU A 40 -9.79 11.33 -21.50
C LEU A 40 -11.30 11.18 -21.81
N GLY A 41 -12.13 12.14 -21.39
CA GLY A 41 -13.56 12.14 -21.67
C GLY A 41 -14.31 10.95 -21.03
N PRO A 42 -15.54 10.63 -21.49
CA PRO A 42 -16.39 9.59 -20.89
C PRO A 42 -15.78 8.17 -20.91
N SER A 43 -14.90 7.89 -21.86
CA SER A 43 -14.25 6.57 -22.04
C SER A 43 -13.32 6.19 -20.88
N HIS A 44 -12.87 7.16 -20.07
CA HIS A 44 -12.01 6.91 -18.91
C HIS A 44 -12.67 5.97 -17.88
N VAL A 45 -14.00 5.98 -17.75
CA VAL A 45 -14.74 5.13 -16.80
C VAL A 45 -14.55 3.64 -17.11
N VAL A 46 -14.55 3.27 -18.40
CA VAL A 46 -14.35 1.88 -18.81
C VAL A 46 -12.93 1.42 -18.45
N PHE A 47 -11.92 2.27 -18.66
CA PHE A 47 -10.55 1.97 -18.25
C PHE A 47 -10.42 1.80 -16.73
N TRP A 48 -11.13 2.59 -15.93
CA TRP A 48 -11.12 2.45 -14.47
C TRP A 48 -11.82 1.18 -14.00
N LEU A 49 -12.96 0.83 -14.59
CA LEU A 49 -13.64 -0.44 -14.28
C LEU A 49 -12.75 -1.63 -14.63
N LEU A 50 -12.11 -1.60 -15.80
CA LEU A 50 -11.23 -2.66 -16.25
C LEU A 50 -9.97 -2.76 -15.38
N ALA A 51 -9.37 -1.63 -15.00
CA ALA A 51 -8.26 -1.58 -14.07
C ALA A 51 -8.65 -2.12 -12.67
N LEU A 52 -9.83 -1.77 -12.19
CA LEU A 52 -10.34 -2.24 -10.90
C LEU A 52 -10.52 -3.77 -10.90
N VAL A 53 -11.11 -4.32 -11.96
CA VAL A 53 -11.39 -5.75 -12.04
C VAL A 53 -10.13 -6.57 -12.33
N LEU A 54 -9.25 -6.11 -13.22
CA LEU A 54 -8.08 -6.89 -13.65
C LEU A 54 -6.83 -6.69 -12.80
N PHE A 55 -6.68 -5.54 -12.13
CA PHE A 55 -5.49 -5.23 -11.35
C PHE A 55 -5.79 -5.05 -9.86
N TYR A 56 -6.80 -4.24 -9.51
CA TYR A 56 -7.06 -3.91 -8.11
C TYR A 56 -7.62 -5.10 -7.31
N LEU A 57 -8.66 -5.78 -7.82
CA LEU A 57 -9.26 -6.93 -7.13
C LEU A 57 -8.27 -8.10 -6.95
N PRO A 58 -7.51 -8.53 -7.99
CA PRO A 58 -6.52 -9.59 -7.83
C PRO A 58 -5.41 -9.18 -6.86
N SER A 59 -4.94 -7.93 -6.92
CA SER A 59 -3.94 -7.40 -6.00
C SER A 59 -4.43 -7.44 -4.55
N ALA A 60 -5.65 -6.96 -4.29
CA ALA A 60 -6.25 -7.00 -2.95
C ALA A 60 -6.40 -8.44 -2.43
N ALA A 61 -6.81 -9.38 -3.28
CA ALA A 61 -6.91 -10.79 -2.92
C ALA A 61 -5.55 -11.39 -2.53
N VAL A 62 -4.48 -11.09 -3.28
CA VAL A 62 -3.11 -11.55 -2.97
C VAL A 62 -2.62 -10.96 -1.66
N VAL A 63 -2.81 -9.66 -1.44
CA VAL A 63 -2.42 -8.97 -0.19
C VAL A 63 -3.15 -9.58 1.00
N MET A 64 -4.47 -9.79 0.89
CA MET A 64 -5.26 -10.44 1.95
C MET A 64 -4.79 -11.87 2.22
N TYR A 65 -4.49 -12.64 1.17
CA TYR A 65 -4.01 -14.01 1.31
C TYR A 65 -2.65 -14.08 2.02
N LEU A 66 -1.68 -13.27 1.57
CA LEU A 66 -0.34 -13.25 2.16
C LEU A 66 -0.34 -12.72 3.59
N ASN A 67 -1.19 -11.73 3.90
CA ASN A 67 -1.33 -11.21 5.26
C ASN A 67 -1.86 -12.28 6.23
N ARG A 68 -2.80 -13.14 5.78
CA ARG A 68 -3.28 -14.29 6.57
C ARG A 68 -2.26 -15.41 6.70
N LEU A 69 -1.47 -15.66 5.65
CA LEU A 69 -0.47 -16.73 5.64
C LEU A 69 0.78 -16.39 6.47
N MET A 70 1.19 -15.12 6.46
CA MET A 70 2.41 -14.63 7.09
C MET A 70 2.17 -13.24 7.73
N PRO A 71 1.60 -13.19 8.96
CA PRO A 71 1.30 -11.95 9.67
C PRO A 71 2.58 -11.34 10.27
N LEU A 72 3.51 -10.93 9.41
CA LEU A 72 4.82 -10.40 9.76
C LEU A 72 4.83 -8.88 9.57
N GLU A 73 5.48 -8.16 10.49
CA GLU A 73 5.58 -6.69 10.51
C GLU A 73 6.46 -6.07 9.40
N GLY A 74 6.86 -6.84 8.38
CA GLY A 74 7.70 -6.35 7.28
C GLY A 74 7.08 -6.42 5.88
N GLY A 75 5.79 -6.71 5.79
CA GLY A 75 4.97 -6.59 4.58
C GLY A 75 5.56 -7.28 3.34
N LEU A 76 5.51 -6.58 2.19
CA LEU A 76 5.94 -7.06 0.87
C LEU A 76 7.38 -7.61 0.84
N TYR A 77 8.32 -6.95 1.53
CA TYR A 77 9.71 -7.41 1.60
C TYR A 77 9.84 -8.78 2.26
N GLN A 78 9.16 -8.97 3.39
CA GLN A 78 9.20 -10.24 4.13
C GLN A 78 8.50 -11.35 3.34
N TRP A 79 7.39 -11.04 2.68
CA TRP A 79 6.70 -12.01 1.82
C TRP A 79 7.57 -12.47 0.65
N ALA A 80 8.28 -11.56 -0.01
CA ALA A 80 9.21 -11.91 -1.09
C ALA A 80 10.44 -12.68 -0.59
N LYS A 81 10.96 -12.32 0.60
CA LYS A 81 12.08 -13.03 1.22
C LYS A 81 11.73 -14.47 1.58
N LEU A 82 10.54 -14.69 2.13
CA LEU A 82 10.06 -16.01 2.56
C LEU A 82 9.55 -16.86 1.39
N GLY A 83 8.91 -16.24 0.39
CA GLY A 83 8.36 -16.95 -0.76
C GLY A 83 9.38 -17.31 -1.84
N PHE A 84 10.44 -16.50 -2.01
CA PHE A 84 11.47 -16.72 -3.03
C PHE A 84 12.85 -16.93 -2.41
N ASN A 85 13.52 -15.83 -2.06
CA ASN A 85 14.81 -15.82 -1.36
C ASN A 85 15.14 -14.40 -0.88
N GLN A 86 16.27 -14.26 -0.17
CA GLN A 86 16.77 -12.98 0.32
C GLN A 86 17.12 -11.96 -0.79
N THR A 87 17.64 -12.41 -1.94
CA THR A 87 17.99 -11.53 -3.07
C THR A 87 16.76 -10.91 -3.71
N VAL A 88 15.68 -11.67 -3.90
CA VAL A 88 14.40 -11.19 -4.44
C VAL A 88 13.76 -10.21 -3.46
N GLY A 89 13.81 -10.50 -2.16
CA GLY A 89 13.40 -9.54 -1.13
C GLY A 89 14.20 -8.23 -1.24
N PHE A 90 15.53 -8.30 -1.35
CA PHE A 90 16.37 -7.11 -1.52
C PHE A 90 16.03 -6.32 -2.79
N MET A 91 15.87 -6.99 -3.93
CA MET A 91 15.46 -6.34 -5.18
C MET A 91 14.10 -5.66 -5.06
N LEU A 92 13.14 -6.25 -4.34
CA LEU A 92 11.83 -5.65 -4.09
C LEU A 92 11.95 -4.38 -3.25
N ALA A 93 12.73 -4.41 -2.16
CA ALA A 93 12.97 -3.23 -1.33
C ALA A 93 13.68 -2.11 -2.12
N TRP A 94 14.66 -2.48 -2.94
CA TRP A 94 15.35 -1.54 -3.83
C TRP A 94 14.41 -0.91 -4.86
N ASN A 95 13.51 -1.70 -5.46
CA ASN A 95 12.51 -1.21 -6.40
C ASN A 95 11.54 -0.22 -5.74
N LEU A 96 11.08 -0.52 -4.52
CA LEU A 96 10.23 0.40 -3.75
C LEU A 96 10.94 1.72 -3.43
N TRP A 97 12.23 1.68 -3.08
CA TRP A 97 13.02 2.88 -2.82
C TRP A 97 13.13 3.77 -4.07
N LEU A 98 13.40 3.18 -5.24
CA LEU A 98 13.43 3.92 -6.51
C LEU A 98 12.06 4.50 -6.86
N TYR A 99 10.97 3.75 -6.66
CA TYR A 99 9.62 4.23 -6.88
C TYR A 99 9.32 5.49 -6.04
N VAL A 100 9.69 5.49 -4.75
CA VAL A 100 9.49 6.65 -3.86
C VAL A 100 10.31 7.86 -4.34
N ILE A 101 11.53 7.66 -4.83
CA ILE A 101 12.36 8.77 -5.36
C ILE A 101 11.72 9.37 -6.60
N VAL A 102 11.32 8.54 -7.56
CA VAL A 102 10.68 9.02 -8.80
C VAL A 102 9.38 9.75 -8.45
N PHE A 103 8.54 9.16 -7.61
CA PHE A 103 7.30 9.79 -7.18
C PHE A 103 7.54 11.12 -6.46
N THR A 104 8.54 11.21 -5.58
CA THR A 104 8.87 12.46 -4.88
C THR A 104 9.45 13.50 -5.84
N SER A 105 10.16 13.08 -6.89
CA SER A 105 10.68 13.99 -7.91
C SER A 105 9.60 14.64 -8.76
N GLU A 106 8.42 14.02 -8.89
CA GLU A 106 7.26 14.62 -9.57
C GLU A 106 6.56 15.71 -8.74
N ILE A 107 6.87 15.79 -7.44
CA ILE A 107 6.23 16.71 -6.48
C ILE A 107 7.06 17.99 -6.25
N GLY A 108 8.34 18.02 -6.69
CA GLY A 108 9.25 19.18 -6.58
C GLY A 108 9.48 19.88 -7.91
#